data_AF-A0A933K4H9-F1
#
_entry.id   AF-A0A933K4H9-F1
#
_cell.length_a   1.000
_cell.length_b   1.000
_cell.length_c   1.000
_cell.angle_alpha   90.00
_cell.angle_beta   90.00
_cell.angle_gamma   90.00
#
_symmetry.space_group_name_H-M   'P 1'
#
loop_
_entity.id
_entity.type
_entity.pdbx_description
1 polymer ?
#
loop_
_entity_poly.entity_id
_entity_poly.type
_entity_poly.pdbx_seq_one_letter_code
_entity_poly.pdbx_strand_id
1 'polypeptide(L)'
;MAVIIGGQAATARDGAQLIDLLTAGGTYDVAAFDARMFVDYLGCFVRQQNTPLPIRIPTWLATGVDPLDPANTNTAGRLLVPANHSEHILSLFRHGTIQPVALVKWYIGIPEGGRQGTLFKAAVHACTSWANFRVVRTYPGPEPARRLVTAAGHVMRILNVVQGRYAFDRHGYGILGVCNDTTGILESIMQGDADQSSVWPHLRDPRYDFYYAPLAPTLGLALSDSAGLSVLPVVSDTRPDVHPKALHRPTLLRRIGANIPTREPAALHFPELCEAVELLAARSAEFRAGLSLR
;
A
#
# COMPACT_ATOMS: atom_id res chain seq x y z
N MET A 1 -2.16 -26.29 7.62
CA MET A 1 -2.08 -26.38 6.14
C MET A 1 -0.97 -27.34 5.76
N ALA A 2 -1.28 -28.39 4.98
CA ALA A 2 -0.25 -29.26 4.42
C ALA A 2 0.43 -28.56 3.24
N VAL A 3 1.76 -28.63 3.16
CA VAL A 3 2.58 -28.03 2.11
C VAL A 3 3.67 -28.99 1.67
N ILE A 4 4.13 -28.86 0.42
CA ILE A 4 5.26 -29.63 -0.10
C ILE A 4 6.38 -28.64 -0.43
N ILE A 5 7.56 -28.83 0.17
CA ILE A 5 8.73 -27.96 0.01
C ILE A 5 9.91 -28.83 -0.42
N GLY A 6 10.50 -28.55 -1.59
CA GLY A 6 11.60 -29.37 -2.11
C GLY A 6 11.26 -30.86 -2.26
N GLY A 7 9.98 -31.19 -2.48
CA GLY A 7 9.51 -32.58 -2.57
C GLY A 7 9.20 -33.26 -1.23
N GLN A 8 9.41 -32.58 -0.09
CA GLN A 8 9.09 -33.10 1.24
C GLN A 8 7.77 -32.53 1.77
N ALA A 9 6.93 -33.40 2.32
CA ALA A 9 5.70 -32.99 2.98
C ALA A 9 5.99 -32.32 4.33
N ALA A 10 5.37 -31.18 4.58
CA ALA A 10 5.42 -30.46 5.84
C ALA A 10 4.04 -29.90 6.19
N THR A 11 3.86 -29.49 7.45
CA THR A 11 2.63 -28.84 7.89
C THR A 11 2.96 -27.48 8.50
N ALA A 12 2.38 -26.42 7.94
CA ALA A 12 2.42 -25.08 8.49
C ALA A 12 1.11 -24.79 9.24
N ARG A 13 1.20 -24.32 10.48
CA ARG A 13 0.04 -23.89 11.29
C ARG A 13 -0.48 -22.54 10.84
N ASP A 14 0.42 -21.65 10.46
CA ASP A 14 0.14 -20.30 9.99
C ASP A 14 1.16 -19.89 8.91
N GLY A 15 1.00 -18.67 8.42
CA GLY A 15 1.89 -18.14 7.38
C GLY A 15 3.29 -17.82 7.88
N ALA A 16 3.51 -17.50 9.17
CA ALA A 16 4.85 -17.26 9.71
C ALA A 16 5.67 -18.56 9.75
N GLN A 17 5.05 -19.66 10.20
CA GLN A 17 5.66 -20.98 10.15
C GLN A 17 5.91 -21.45 8.71
N LEU A 18 5.07 -21.05 7.76
CA LEU A 18 5.33 -21.32 6.34
C LEU A 18 6.63 -20.63 5.87
N ILE A 19 6.89 -19.37 6.28
CA ILE A 19 8.16 -18.69 5.97
C ILE A 19 9.34 -19.44 6.56
N ASP A 20 9.23 -19.89 7.82
CA ASP A 20 10.29 -20.67 8.46
C ASP A 20 10.59 -21.95 7.69
N LEU A 21 9.56 -22.71 7.32
CA LEU A 21 9.71 -23.95 6.57
C LEU A 21 10.32 -23.71 5.18
N LEU A 22 9.94 -22.63 4.49
CA LEU A 22 10.47 -22.28 3.17
C LEU A 22 11.96 -21.88 3.22
N THR A 23 12.38 -21.25 4.31
CA THR A 23 13.74 -20.68 4.43
C THR A 23 14.73 -21.58 5.20
N ALA A 24 14.25 -22.52 6.02
CA ALA A 24 15.09 -23.39 6.86
C ALA A 24 16.13 -24.20 6.08
N GLY A 25 15.81 -24.64 4.86
CA GLY A 25 16.70 -25.46 4.03
C GLY A 25 17.69 -24.66 3.17
N GLY A 26 17.75 -23.33 3.29
CA GLY A 26 18.61 -22.47 2.46
C GLY A 26 18.31 -22.51 0.96
N THR A 27 17.21 -23.16 0.56
CA THR A 27 16.80 -23.30 -0.85
C THR A 27 16.14 -22.03 -1.37
N TYR A 28 15.46 -21.31 -0.49
CA TYR A 28 14.73 -20.11 -0.83
C TYR A 28 15.11 -18.93 0.06
N ASP A 29 15.22 -17.77 -0.58
CA ASP A 29 15.28 -16.47 0.09
C ASP A 29 13.90 -15.81 0.04
N VAL A 30 13.60 -14.96 1.02
CA VAL A 30 12.37 -14.16 1.04
C VAL A 30 12.68 -12.69 1.22
N ALA A 31 11.87 -11.84 0.59
CA ALA A 31 11.88 -10.41 0.83
C ALA A 31 10.45 -9.87 0.74
N ALA A 32 10.16 -8.87 1.56
CA ALA A 32 8.94 -8.10 1.43
C ALA A 32 9.23 -6.71 0.87
N PHE A 33 8.28 -6.18 0.11
CA PHE A 33 8.37 -4.88 -0.54
C PHE A 33 7.09 -4.08 -0.28
N ASP A 34 7.24 -2.80 0.03
CA ASP A 34 6.15 -1.83 -0.08
C ASP A 34 6.18 -1.22 -1.49
N ALA A 35 5.14 -1.46 -2.28
CA ALA A 35 5.07 -1.06 -3.68
C ALA A 35 3.95 -0.04 -3.93
N ARG A 36 4.26 0.97 -4.75
CA ARG A 36 3.33 2.01 -5.22
C ARG A 36 3.19 1.96 -6.73
N MET A 37 1.99 2.18 -7.24
CA MET A 37 1.68 2.27 -8.68
C MET A 37 0.55 3.27 -8.89
N PHE A 38 0.38 3.81 -10.10
CA PHE A 38 -0.80 4.64 -10.37
C PHE A 38 -2.06 3.78 -10.38
N VAL A 39 -3.16 4.32 -9.88
CA VAL A 39 -4.46 3.66 -10.06
C VAL A 39 -4.95 3.90 -11.47
N ASP A 40 -5.42 2.84 -12.12
CA ASP A 40 -6.30 2.93 -13.28
C ASP A 40 -7.70 2.51 -12.84
N TYR A 41 -8.56 3.50 -12.59
CA TYR A 41 -9.95 3.27 -12.19
C TYR A 41 -10.88 3.01 -13.39
N LEU A 42 -10.41 3.23 -14.63
CA LEU A 42 -11.26 3.13 -15.81
C LEU A 42 -11.21 1.75 -16.45
N GLY A 43 -10.09 1.02 -16.28
CA GLY A 43 -9.96 -0.35 -16.78
C GLY A 43 -10.22 -0.44 -18.29
N CYS A 44 -9.95 0.64 -19.01
CA CYS A 44 -10.22 0.74 -20.43
C CYS A 44 -9.09 0.10 -21.22
N PHE A 45 -9.43 -0.59 -22.31
CA PHE A 45 -8.45 -1.17 -23.22
C PHE A 45 -8.80 -0.77 -24.66
N VAL A 46 -7.80 -0.38 -25.44
CA VAL A 46 -7.91 -0.34 -26.90
C VAL A 46 -7.48 -1.69 -27.45
N ARG A 47 -8.25 -2.28 -28.37
CA ARG A 47 -7.78 -3.45 -29.12
C ARG A 47 -6.98 -2.98 -30.32
N GLN A 48 -5.70 -3.36 -30.38
CA GLN A 48 -4.85 -3.20 -31.56
C GLN A 48 -4.35 -4.59 -31.98
N GLN A 49 -4.68 -5.03 -33.21
CA GLN A 49 -4.23 -6.32 -33.76
C GLN A 49 -4.48 -7.51 -32.81
N ASN A 50 -5.68 -7.60 -32.22
CA ASN A 50 -6.07 -8.59 -31.20
C ASN A 50 -5.28 -8.56 -29.88
N THR A 51 -4.40 -7.57 -29.68
CA THR A 51 -3.75 -7.32 -28.41
C THR A 51 -4.53 -6.25 -27.65
N PRO A 52 -5.03 -6.54 -26.44
CA PRO A 52 -5.60 -5.51 -25.57
C PRO A 52 -4.47 -4.62 -25.04
N LEU A 53 -4.53 -3.33 -25.35
CA LEU A 53 -3.61 -2.31 -24.85
C LEU A 53 -4.34 -1.48 -23.78
N PRO A 54 -3.86 -1.46 -22.52
CA PRO A 54 -4.50 -0.67 -21.47
C PRO A 54 -4.40 0.83 -21.76
N ILE A 55 -5.51 1.54 -21.62
CA ILE A 55 -5.55 3.01 -21.67
C ILE A 55 -5.21 3.52 -20.27
N ARG A 56 -4.04 4.14 -20.14
CA ARG A 56 -3.62 4.70 -18.86
C ARG A 56 -4.19 6.11 -18.70
N ILE A 57 -5.25 6.25 -17.90
CA ILE A 57 -5.82 7.56 -17.57
C ILE A 57 -5.53 7.84 -16.08
N PRO A 58 -4.60 8.75 -15.76
CA PRO A 58 -4.31 9.08 -14.38
C PRO A 58 -5.52 9.77 -13.77
N THR A 59 -5.97 9.27 -12.63
CA THR A 59 -6.93 9.99 -11.78
C THR A 59 -6.16 10.97 -10.92
N TRP A 60 -6.63 12.20 -10.78
CA TRP A 60 -5.96 13.25 -10.01
C TRP A 60 -6.69 13.51 -8.70
N LEU A 61 -5.92 13.82 -7.66
CA LEU A 61 -6.39 14.10 -6.32
C LEU A 61 -5.93 15.51 -5.91
N ALA A 62 -6.86 16.30 -5.38
CA ALA A 62 -6.53 17.58 -4.76
C ALA A 62 -5.99 17.37 -3.34
N THR A 63 -4.83 17.93 -3.04
CA THR A 63 -4.11 17.68 -1.77
C THR A 63 -4.51 18.61 -0.62
N GLY A 64 -5.42 19.56 -0.86
CA GLY A 64 -5.78 20.60 0.12
C GLY A 64 -4.68 21.65 0.38
N VAL A 65 -3.48 21.44 -0.16
CA VAL A 65 -2.34 22.36 -0.04
C VAL A 65 -2.29 23.32 -1.23
N ASP A 66 -1.95 24.57 -0.98
CA ASP A 66 -1.79 25.57 -2.05
C ASP A 66 -0.70 25.14 -3.04
N PRO A 67 -0.86 25.43 -4.35
CA PRO A 67 0.10 25.07 -5.37
C PRO A 67 1.50 25.61 -5.04
N LEU A 68 2.52 24.89 -5.49
CA LEU A 68 3.91 25.34 -5.36
C LEU A 68 4.26 26.46 -6.35
N ASP A 69 3.40 26.67 -7.35
CA ASP A 69 3.45 27.82 -8.23
C ASP A 69 2.12 28.58 -8.17
N PRO A 70 2.08 29.81 -7.60
CA PRO A 70 0.87 30.63 -7.57
C PRO A 70 0.33 30.99 -8.96
N ALA A 71 1.18 30.95 -10.01
CA ALA A 71 0.77 31.19 -11.39
C ALA A 71 0.08 29.98 -12.03
N ASN A 72 0.20 28.79 -11.43
CA ASN A 72 -0.49 27.58 -11.87
C ASN A 72 -1.89 27.52 -11.25
N THR A 73 -2.88 28.05 -11.98
CA THR A 73 -4.25 28.29 -11.52
C THR A 73 -5.21 27.11 -11.76
N ASN A 74 -4.70 25.91 -12.04
CA ASN A 74 -5.57 24.77 -12.33
C ASN A 74 -6.37 24.32 -11.09
N THR A 75 -7.71 24.43 -11.20
CA THR A 75 -8.75 23.99 -10.24
C THR A 75 -8.56 24.42 -8.77
N ALA A 76 -9.35 25.40 -8.35
CA ALA A 76 -9.52 25.85 -6.96
C ALA A 76 -8.23 26.27 -6.21
N GLY A 77 -7.10 26.45 -6.91
CA GLY A 77 -5.84 26.87 -6.31
C GLY A 77 -5.27 25.83 -5.35
N ARG A 78 -5.30 24.54 -5.70
CA ARG A 78 -4.72 23.45 -4.89
C ARG A 78 -3.75 22.61 -5.71
N LEU A 79 -2.71 22.09 -5.07
CA LEU A 79 -1.78 21.14 -5.67
C LEU A 79 -2.53 19.84 -6.01
N LEU A 80 -2.51 19.46 -7.30
CA LEU A 80 -3.01 18.19 -7.79
C LEU A 80 -1.88 17.17 -7.88
N VAL A 81 -2.19 15.91 -7.53
CA VAL A 81 -1.25 14.80 -7.64
C VAL A 81 -1.97 13.56 -8.16
N PRO A 82 -1.29 12.65 -8.87
CA PRO A 82 -1.94 11.42 -9.33
C PRO A 82 -2.35 10.52 -8.16
N ALA A 83 -3.49 9.86 -8.32
CA ALA A 83 -3.94 8.80 -7.44
C ALA A 83 -3.04 7.57 -7.59
N ASN A 84 -2.68 6.99 -6.46
CA ASN A 84 -1.82 5.82 -6.36
C ASN A 84 -2.54 4.65 -5.67
N HIS A 85 -2.22 3.45 -6.14
CA HIS A 85 -2.45 2.19 -5.47
C HIS A 85 -1.20 1.79 -4.70
N SER A 86 -1.40 0.99 -3.66
CA SER A 86 -0.30 0.38 -2.94
C SER A 86 -0.60 -1.03 -2.48
N GLU A 87 0.47 -1.80 -2.40
CA GLU A 87 0.42 -3.19 -1.99
C GLU A 87 1.72 -3.55 -1.26
N HIS A 88 1.61 -4.40 -0.24
CA HIS A 88 2.78 -5.14 0.22
C HIS A 88 2.94 -6.39 -0.63
N ILE A 89 4.16 -6.64 -1.11
CA ILE A 89 4.51 -7.80 -1.92
C ILE A 89 5.50 -8.64 -1.13
N LEU A 90 5.13 -9.86 -0.75
CA LEU A 90 6.09 -10.87 -0.32
C LEU A 90 6.55 -11.65 -1.54
N SER A 91 7.86 -11.73 -1.69
CA SER A 91 8.52 -12.40 -2.79
C SER A 91 9.36 -13.55 -2.27
N LEU A 92 9.21 -14.70 -2.90
CA LEU A 92 10.04 -15.87 -2.70
C LEU A 92 11.01 -15.99 -3.86
N PHE A 93 12.29 -16.17 -3.58
CA PHE A 93 13.36 -16.34 -4.58
C PHE A 93 13.99 -17.70 -4.38
N ARG A 94 14.43 -18.33 -5.47
CA ARG A 94 15.40 -19.42 -5.32
C ARG A 94 16.72 -18.81 -4.89
N HIS A 95 17.43 -19.45 -3.95
CA HIS A 95 18.67 -18.90 -3.43
C HIS A 95 19.66 -18.53 -4.54
N GLY A 96 20.22 -17.31 -4.45
CA GLY A 96 21.14 -16.77 -5.46
C GLY A 96 20.49 -16.24 -6.75
N THR A 97 19.15 -16.17 -6.82
CA THR A 97 18.43 -15.62 -7.98
C THR A 97 17.80 -14.26 -7.67
N ILE A 98 17.72 -13.40 -8.69
CA ILE A 98 17.09 -12.08 -8.59
C ILE A 98 15.62 -12.08 -9.02
N GLN A 99 15.17 -13.13 -9.71
CA GLN A 99 13.80 -13.25 -10.18
C GLN A 99 12.98 -14.06 -9.17
N PRO A 100 11.86 -13.51 -8.67
CA PRO A 100 11.02 -14.24 -7.72
C PRO A 100 10.36 -15.43 -8.41
N VAL A 101 10.29 -16.56 -7.70
CA VAL A 101 9.58 -17.77 -8.12
C VAL A 101 8.10 -17.73 -7.73
N ALA A 102 7.74 -16.93 -6.71
CA ALA A 102 6.37 -16.70 -6.29
C ALA A 102 6.23 -15.32 -5.65
N LEU A 103 5.07 -14.69 -5.85
CA LEU A 103 4.70 -13.41 -5.26
C LEU A 103 3.33 -13.52 -4.57
N VAL A 104 3.22 -12.89 -3.41
CA VAL A 104 1.98 -12.75 -2.66
C VAL A 104 1.75 -11.27 -2.40
N LYS A 105 0.52 -10.80 -2.66
CA LYS A 105 0.14 -9.40 -2.55
C LYS A 105 -0.91 -9.19 -1.46
N TRP A 106 -0.75 -8.13 -0.68
CA TRP A 106 -1.74 -7.67 0.30
C TRP A 106 -2.19 -6.24 0.01
N TYR A 107 -3.49 -6.08 -0.15
CA TYR A 107 -4.19 -4.81 -0.25
C TYR A 107 -5.68 -5.02 0.10
N ILE A 108 -6.38 -3.98 0.56
CA ILE A 108 -7.85 -4.02 0.57
C ILE A 108 -8.37 -3.84 -0.86
N GLY A 109 -9.13 -4.82 -1.34
CA GLY A 109 -9.77 -4.76 -2.65
C GLY A 109 -11.25 -5.04 -2.52
N ILE A 110 -11.99 -4.73 -3.58
CA ILE A 110 -13.41 -5.06 -3.69
C ILE A 110 -13.51 -6.48 -4.26
N PRO A 111 -14.06 -7.46 -3.52
CA PRO A 111 -14.17 -8.82 -4.03
C PRO A 111 -15.08 -8.91 -5.26
N GLU A 112 -14.68 -9.73 -6.23
CA GLU A 112 -15.47 -10.00 -7.43
C GLU A 112 -16.81 -10.67 -7.05
N GLY A 113 -17.87 -10.34 -7.78
CA GLY A 113 -19.21 -10.90 -7.54
C GLY A 113 -19.95 -10.33 -6.32
N GLY A 114 -19.55 -9.16 -5.83
CA GLY A 114 -20.28 -8.44 -4.78
C GLY A 114 -20.16 -9.05 -3.38
N ARG A 115 -19.11 -9.85 -3.12
CA ARG A 115 -18.82 -10.39 -1.79
C ARG A 115 -18.14 -9.33 -0.93
N GLN A 116 -18.39 -9.31 0.37
CA GLN A 116 -17.67 -8.46 1.32
C GLN A 116 -16.30 -9.06 1.66
N GLY A 117 -15.31 -8.22 1.94
CA GLY A 117 -14.03 -8.63 2.51
C GLY A 117 -12.80 -7.99 1.89
N THR A 118 -11.64 -8.30 2.46
CA THR A 118 -10.31 -7.97 1.92
C THR A 118 -9.79 -9.08 1.00
N LEU A 119 -8.96 -8.73 0.02
CA LEU A 119 -8.42 -9.69 -0.94
C LEU A 119 -6.99 -10.14 -0.60
N PHE A 120 -6.75 -11.43 -0.75
CA PHE A 120 -5.42 -12.05 -0.81
C PHE A 120 -5.29 -12.74 -2.16
N LYS A 121 -4.35 -12.31 -2.98
CA LYS A 121 -4.11 -12.94 -4.29
C LYS A 121 -2.68 -13.42 -4.37
N ALA A 122 -2.50 -14.74 -4.31
CA ALA A 122 -1.27 -15.35 -4.78
C ALA A 122 -1.19 -15.10 -6.30
N ALA A 123 -0.10 -14.48 -6.73
CA ALA A 123 0.15 -14.25 -8.14
C ALA A 123 1.46 -14.96 -8.49
N VAL A 124 1.36 -16.09 -9.19
CA VAL A 124 2.51 -16.61 -9.94
C VAL A 124 2.65 -15.67 -11.13
N HIS A 125 3.49 -14.65 -11.00
CA HIS A 125 3.57 -13.59 -12.00
C HIS A 125 4.12 -14.11 -13.33
N ALA A 126 3.22 -14.30 -14.31
CA ALA A 126 3.54 -14.18 -15.74
C ALA A 126 3.03 -12.85 -16.32
N CYS A 127 2.25 -12.06 -15.56
CA CYS A 127 1.90 -10.70 -15.93
C CYS A 127 3.01 -9.74 -15.54
N THR A 128 3.37 -8.83 -16.44
CA THR A 128 4.03 -7.59 -16.07
C THR A 128 3.18 -6.92 -14.98
N SER A 129 3.69 -6.87 -13.76
CA SER A 129 3.10 -6.07 -12.69
C SER A 129 3.24 -4.61 -13.10
N TRP A 130 2.35 -4.16 -13.98
CA TRP A 130 2.03 -2.78 -14.29
C TRP A 130 3.32 -1.96 -14.39
N ALA A 131 4.01 -2.10 -15.53
CA ALA A 131 5.28 -1.41 -15.77
C ALA A 131 5.13 0.06 -15.34
N ASN A 132 5.89 0.41 -14.29
CA ASN A 132 5.85 1.63 -13.45
C ASN A 132 5.31 1.40 -12.02
N PHE A 133 5.79 0.37 -11.31
CA PHE A 133 5.71 0.33 -9.84
C PHE A 133 7.01 0.86 -9.22
N ARG A 134 6.90 1.48 -8.05
CA ARG A 134 8.03 1.88 -7.21
C ARG A 134 8.03 1.07 -5.93
N VAL A 135 9.18 0.50 -5.60
CA VAL A 135 9.44 0.00 -4.26
C VAL A 135 9.86 1.18 -3.40
N VAL A 136 9.08 1.48 -2.37
CA VAL A 136 9.35 2.57 -1.43
C VAL A 136 10.12 2.06 -0.22
N ARG A 137 9.94 0.77 0.13
CA ARG A 137 10.67 0.09 1.20
C ARG A 137 10.97 -1.35 0.83
N THR A 138 12.15 -1.81 1.23
CA THR A 138 12.57 -3.21 1.13
C THR A 138 12.82 -3.80 2.51
N TYR A 139 12.24 -4.97 2.77
CA TYR A 139 12.36 -5.71 4.01
C TYR A 139 12.95 -7.10 3.73
N PRO A 140 14.29 -7.22 3.69
CA PRO A 140 14.93 -8.47 3.33
C PRO A 140 14.89 -9.49 4.48
N GLY A 141 14.76 -10.76 4.12
CA GLY A 141 14.95 -11.88 5.04
C GLY A 141 13.67 -12.37 5.72
N PRO A 142 13.80 -13.49 6.46
CA PRO A 142 12.66 -14.24 6.98
C PRO A 142 11.93 -13.51 8.12
N GLU A 143 12.64 -12.72 8.91
CA GLU A 143 12.04 -12.05 10.07
C GLU A 143 11.02 -10.98 9.65
N PRO A 144 11.32 -10.03 8.75
CA PRO A 144 10.31 -9.08 8.30
C PRO A 144 9.18 -9.74 7.51
N ALA A 145 9.48 -10.82 6.76
CA ALA A 145 8.47 -11.60 6.07
C ALA A 145 7.47 -12.25 7.06
N ARG A 146 7.95 -12.82 8.17
CA ARG A 146 7.07 -13.33 9.25
C ARG A 146 6.20 -12.23 9.85
N ARG A 147 6.79 -11.06 10.14
CA ARG A 147 6.05 -9.91 10.67
C ARG A 147 4.95 -9.46 9.71
N LEU A 148 5.26 -9.32 8.43
CA LEU A 148 4.30 -8.95 7.40
C LEU A 148 3.14 -9.95 7.32
N VAL A 149 3.44 -11.24 7.21
CA VAL A 149 2.39 -12.27 7.04
C VAL A 149 1.50 -12.36 8.28
N THR A 150 2.09 -12.21 9.47
CA THR A 150 1.34 -12.16 10.74
C THR A 150 0.44 -10.92 10.79
N ALA A 151 0.99 -9.73 10.53
CA ALA A 151 0.27 -8.47 10.52
C ALA A 151 -0.89 -8.50 9.51
N ALA A 152 -0.64 -9.00 8.30
CA ALA A 152 -1.65 -9.15 7.27
C ALA A 152 -2.75 -10.13 7.66
N GLY A 153 -2.41 -11.24 8.32
CA GLY A 153 -3.40 -12.16 8.88
C GLY A 153 -4.29 -11.51 9.95
N HIS A 154 -3.76 -10.58 10.75
CA HIS A 154 -4.54 -9.82 11.73
C HIS A 154 -5.43 -8.75 11.09
N VAL A 155 -4.87 -7.95 10.19
CA VAL A 155 -5.59 -6.90 9.45
C VAL A 155 -6.72 -7.48 8.60
N MET A 156 -6.48 -8.63 7.95
CA MET A 156 -7.52 -9.33 7.21
C MET A 156 -8.65 -9.80 8.13
N ARG A 157 -8.32 -10.42 9.26
CA ARG A 157 -9.31 -10.91 10.22
C ARG A 157 -10.17 -9.78 10.75
N ILE A 158 -9.56 -8.67 11.15
CA ILE A 158 -10.31 -7.55 11.73
C ILE A 158 -11.23 -6.89 10.68
N LEU A 159 -10.73 -6.66 9.46
CA LEU A 159 -11.51 -6.05 8.39
C LEU A 159 -12.67 -6.96 7.95
N ASN A 160 -12.45 -8.27 7.84
CA ASN A 160 -13.51 -9.21 7.47
C ASN A 160 -14.58 -9.36 8.55
N VAL A 161 -14.18 -9.40 9.83
CA VAL A 161 -15.14 -9.43 10.96
C VAL A 161 -15.98 -8.16 10.99
N VAL A 162 -15.35 -6.99 10.85
CA VAL A 162 -16.03 -5.69 10.83
C VAL A 162 -16.99 -5.59 9.64
N GLN A 163 -16.53 -5.91 8.44
CA GLN A 163 -17.39 -5.89 7.25
C GLN A 163 -18.60 -6.81 7.39
N GLY A 164 -18.39 -8.06 7.82
CA GLY A 164 -19.47 -9.03 8.00
C GLY A 164 -20.46 -8.64 9.10
N ARG A 165 -20.01 -7.95 10.16
CA ARG A 165 -20.87 -7.52 11.26
C ARG A 165 -21.76 -6.33 10.93
N TYR A 166 -21.26 -5.36 10.16
CA TYR A 166 -21.94 -4.07 9.96
C TYR A 166 -22.47 -3.86 8.54
N ALA A 167 -22.23 -4.80 7.63
CA ALA A 167 -22.80 -4.83 6.28
C ALA A 167 -22.68 -3.50 5.49
N PHE A 168 -21.49 -2.91 5.46
CA PHE A 168 -21.25 -1.63 4.79
C PHE A 168 -21.56 -1.64 3.28
N ASP A 169 -22.06 -0.51 2.78
CA ASP A 169 -22.14 -0.22 1.35
C ASP A 169 -20.76 -0.33 0.70
N ARG A 170 -20.72 -0.87 -0.53
CA ARG A 170 -19.48 -1.10 -1.30
C ARG A 170 -18.39 -1.81 -0.49
N HIS A 171 -18.80 -2.70 0.41
CA HIS A 171 -17.91 -3.51 1.25
C HIS A 171 -17.00 -2.66 2.15
N GLY A 172 -17.43 -1.46 2.52
CA GLY A 172 -16.68 -0.56 3.40
C GLY A 172 -15.42 0.04 2.75
N TYR A 173 -15.20 -0.17 1.44
CA TYR A 173 -14.10 0.48 0.71
C TYR A 173 -14.28 2.01 0.75
N GLY A 174 -13.27 2.72 1.24
CA GLY A 174 -13.32 4.16 1.50
C GLY A 174 -13.93 4.58 2.84
N ILE A 175 -14.63 3.69 3.55
CA ILE A 175 -15.11 3.91 4.93
C ILE A 175 -14.09 3.34 5.92
N LEU A 176 -13.82 2.05 5.78
CA LEU A 176 -12.86 1.30 6.58
C LEU A 176 -11.41 1.57 6.13
N GLY A 177 -11.24 2.06 4.91
CA GLY A 177 -9.97 2.43 4.29
C GLY A 177 -9.90 2.01 2.82
N VAL A 178 -8.78 2.36 2.17
CA VAL A 178 -8.39 1.88 0.84
C VAL A 178 -7.02 1.21 0.90
N CYS A 179 -6.49 0.78 -0.25
CA CYS A 179 -5.24 0.03 -0.38
C CYS A 179 -4.10 0.66 0.44
N ASN A 180 -3.98 1.99 0.36
CA ASN A 180 -3.01 2.79 1.10
C ASN A 180 -3.18 2.69 2.61
N ASP A 181 -4.39 2.81 3.13
CA ASP A 181 -4.65 2.67 4.57
C ASP A 181 -4.21 1.30 5.07
N THR A 182 -4.54 0.22 4.35
CA THR A 182 -4.09 -1.11 4.74
C THR A 182 -2.58 -1.28 4.70
N THR A 183 -1.89 -0.72 3.70
CA THR A 183 -0.42 -0.72 3.70
C THR A 183 0.14 0.08 4.87
N GLY A 184 -0.43 1.25 5.19
CA GLY A 184 0.00 2.05 6.33
C GLY A 184 -0.16 1.30 7.66
N ILE A 185 -1.28 0.59 7.84
CA ILE A 185 -1.51 -0.24 9.04
C ILE A 185 -0.47 -1.36 9.14
N LEU A 186 -0.20 -2.06 8.02
CA LEU A 186 0.82 -3.11 7.97
C LEU A 186 2.20 -2.57 8.32
N GLU A 187 2.59 -1.43 7.76
CA GLU A 187 3.88 -0.79 8.05
C GLU A 187 4.02 -0.43 9.53
N SER A 188 2.99 0.20 10.11
CA SER A 188 3.00 0.57 11.52
C SER A 188 3.11 -0.65 12.42
N ILE A 189 2.47 -1.78 12.09
CA ILE A 189 2.61 -3.03 12.85
C ILE A 189 4.02 -3.62 12.68
N MET A 190 4.57 -3.60 11.46
CA MET A 190 5.89 -4.18 11.17
C MET A 190 7.03 -3.40 11.84
N GLN A 191 6.94 -2.06 11.86
CA GLN A 191 8.01 -1.17 12.30
C GLN A 191 7.82 -0.62 13.72
N GLY A 192 6.59 -0.65 14.27
CA GLY A 192 6.28 -0.12 15.60
C GLY A 192 6.20 1.41 15.68
N ASP A 193 6.27 2.12 14.55
CA ASP A 193 6.20 3.58 14.50
C ASP A 193 5.05 4.06 13.61
N ALA A 194 4.02 4.60 14.25
CA ALA A 194 2.81 5.17 13.64
C ALA A 194 3.10 6.39 12.75
N ASP A 195 4.06 7.21 13.19
CA ASP A 195 4.43 8.48 12.55
C ASP A 195 5.24 8.24 11.26
N GLN A 196 5.59 6.98 10.98
CA GLN A 196 6.30 6.54 9.78
C GLN A 196 5.41 5.87 8.70
N SER A 197 4.08 5.89 8.83
CA SER A 197 3.18 5.57 7.69
C SER A 197 3.30 6.67 6.62
N SER A 198 4.41 6.63 5.89
CA SER A 198 5.03 7.76 5.19
C SER A 198 4.44 8.02 3.82
N VAL A 199 3.22 7.57 3.59
CA VAL A 199 2.64 7.47 2.26
C VAL A 199 1.21 7.98 2.27
N TRP A 200 0.85 8.63 1.18
CA TRP A 200 -0.37 9.39 1.01
C TRP A 200 -1.10 8.88 -0.25
N PRO A 201 -2.43 8.98 -0.33
CA PRO A 201 -3.36 9.36 0.74
C PRO A 201 -3.81 8.17 1.58
N HIS A 202 -4.14 8.44 2.83
CA HIS A 202 -4.94 7.58 3.70
C HIS A 202 -6.36 8.14 3.74
N LEU A 203 -7.31 7.37 3.23
CA LEU A 203 -8.70 7.81 3.04
C LEU A 203 -9.65 7.32 4.13
N ARG A 204 -9.16 6.43 5.02
CA ARG A 204 -9.90 5.94 6.18
C ARG A 204 -10.42 7.11 7.01
N ASP A 205 -11.66 7.01 7.47
CA ASP A 205 -12.21 7.95 8.44
C ASP A 205 -12.07 7.40 9.87
N PRO A 206 -11.29 8.06 10.76
CA PRO A 206 -11.05 7.61 12.13
C PRO A 206 -12.29 7.50 12.98
N ARG A 207 -13.42 8.10 12.58
CA ARG A 207 -14.70 7.82 13.24
C ARG A 207 -15.06 6.36 13.22
N TYR A 208 -14.59 5.56 12.27
CA TYR A 208 -14.95 4.15 12.19
C TYR A 208 -13.96 3.23 12.91
N ASP A 209 -12.92 3.78 13.56
CA ASP A 209 -11.92 2.98 14.26
C ASP A 209 -12.47 2.24 15.47
N PHE A 210 -13.57 2.73 16.05
CA PHE A 210 -14.25 2.03 17.15
C PHE A 210 -14.77 0.65 16.74
N TYR A 211 -14.95 0.38 15.44
CA TYR A 211 -15.29 -0.97 14.98
C TYR A 211 -14.13 -1.96 15.15
N TYR A 212 -12.89 -1.47 15.12
CA TYR A 212 -11.67 -2.25 15.30
C TYR A 212 -11.28 -2.40 16.77
N ALA A 213 -11.43 -1.31 17.55
CA ALA A 213 -10.85 -1.20 18.88
C ALA A 213 -11.17 -2.39 19.81
N PRO A 214 -12.41 -2.91 19.90
CA PRO A 214 -12.71 -4.07 20.74
C PRO A 214 -12.09 -5.39 20.25
N LEU A 215 -11.84 -5.51 18.95
CA LEU A 215 -11.33 -6.73 18.32
C LEU A 215 -9.81 -6.78 18.30
N ALA A 216 -9.16 -5.62 18.26
CA ALA A 216 -7.72 -5.52 18.06
C ALA A 216 -6.91 -6.31 19.10
N PRO A 217 -7.14 -6.19 20.42
CA PRO A 217 -6.41 -6.96 21.43
C PRO A 217 -6.59 -8.48 21.25
N THR A 218 -7.80 -8.93 20.92
CA THR A 218 -8.10 -10.36 20.70
C THR A 218 -7.41 -10.94 19.46
N LEU A 219 -7.03 -10.06 18.53
CA LEU A 219 -6.33 -10.40 17.30
C LEU A 219 -4.84 -10.04 17.38
N GLY A 220 -4.28 -9.79 18.57
CA GLY A 220 -2.87 -9.46 18.74
C GLY A 220 -2.44 -8.15 18.07
N LEU A 221 -3.38 -7.23 17.85
CA LEU A 221 -3.13 -5.88 17.37
C LEU A 221 -3.19 -4.92 18.55
N ALA A 222 -2.07 -4.26 18.85
CA ALA A 222 -2.07 -3.10 19.72
C ALA A 222 -2.45 -1.88 18.89
N LEU A 223 -3.63 -1.32 19.16
CA LEU A 223 -4.08 -0.04 18.60
C LEU A 223 -3.97 0.98 19.73
N SER A 224 -3.04 1.92 19.62
CA SER A 224 -2.92 3.07 20.52
C SER A 224 -2.30 4.23 19.76
N ASP A 225 -2.90 5.41 19.85
CA ASP A 225 -2.19 6.65 19.54
C ASP A 225 -1.34 7.11 20.74
N SER A 226 -0.60 8.20 20.53
CA SER A 226 0.18 8.88 21.58
C SER A 226 -0.68 9.47 22.72
N ALA A 227 -2.02 9.48 22.57
CA ALA A 227 -2.97 9.93 23.58
C ALA A 227 -3.65 8.75 24.34
N GLY A 228 -3.30 7.50 24.03
CA GLY A 228 -3.83 6.31 24.69
C GLY A 228 -5.25 5.92 24.26
N LEU A 229 -5.80 6.52 23.20
CA LEU A 229 -7.03 6.06 22.57
C LEU A 229 -6.71 4.87 21.66
N SER A 230 -7.52 3.81 21.72
CA SER A 230 -7.40 2.68 20.79
C SER A 230 -7.88 3.07 19.38
N VAL A 231 -6.99 3.72 18.65
CA VAL A 231 -7.12 4.06 17.23
C VAL A 231 -5.99 3.43 16.43
N LEU A 232 -6.21 3.22 15.13
CA LEU A 232 -5.15 2.70 14.26
C LEU A 232 -3.99 3.71 14.22
N PRO A 233 -2.72 3.24 14.31
CA PRO A 233 -1.52 4.10 14.33
C PRO A 233 -1.21 4.70 12.94
N VAL A 234 -2.22 5.16 12.21
CA VAL A 234 -2.12 5.59 10.82
C VAL A 234 -2.82 6.93 10.68
N VAL A 235 -2.10 7.94 10.21
CA VAL A 235 -2.65 9.28 9.94
C VAL A 235 -3.83 9.17 8.96
N SER A 236 -4.93 9.85 9.21
CA SER A 236 -6.04 9.97 8.26
C SER A 236 -6.02 11.35 7.58
N ASP A 237 -5.87 11.38 6.25
CA ASP A 237 -5.79 12.63 5.48
C ASP A 237 -7.14 13.33 5.30
N THR A 238 -8.24 12.59 5.47
CA THR A 238 -9.61 13.10 5.32
C THR A 238 -10.12 13.80 6.60
N ARG A 239 -9.39 13.69 7.71
CA ARG A 239 -9.77 14.22 9.04
C ARG A 239 -8.63 15.00 9.70
N PRO A 240 -8.23 16.15 9.12
CA PRO A 240 -7.20 17.00 9.70
C PRO A 240 -7.59 17.60 11.05
N ASP A 241 -8.88 17.65 11.37
CA ASP A 241 -9.40 18.00 12.68
C ASP A 241 -9.00 16.99 13.78
N VAL A 242 -8.80 15.73 13.40
CA VAL A 242 -8.33 14.65 14.29
C VAL A 242 -6.82 14.45 14.17
N HIS A 243 -6.27 14.54 12.95
CA HIS A 243 -4.84 14.44 12.68
C HIS A 243 -4.31 15.73 12.06
N PRO A 244 -4.04 16.78 12.86
CA PRO A 244 -3.61 18.10 12.33
C PRO A 244 -2.29 18.04 11.56
N LYS A 245 -1.43 17.07 11.86
CA LYS A 245 -0.19 16.81 11.12
C LYS A 245 -0.42 16.31 9.69
N ALA A 246 -1.63 15.85 9.33
CA ALA A 246 -1.95 15.33 8.00
C ALA A 246 -1.77 16.39 6.90
N LEU A 247 -2.09 17.66 7.20
CA LEU A 247 -1.95 18.79 6.28
C LEU A 247 -0.68 19.61 6.51
N HIS A 248 0.21 19.18 7.40
CA HIS A 248 1.49 19.85 7.60
C HIS A 248 2.32 19.74 6.32
N ARG A 249 2.46 20.88 5.60
CA ARG A 249 2.98 20.93 4.23
C ARG A 249 4.31 20.18 4.03
N PRO A 250 5.35 20.35 4.87
CA PRO A 250 6.59 19.58 4.75
C PRO A 250 6.37 18.06 4.79
N THR A 251 5.53 17.59 5.72
CA THR A 251 5.20 16.18 5.88
C THR A 251 4.43 15.67 4.66
N LEU A 252 3.44 16.43 4.20
CA LEU A 252 2.63 16.05 3.04
C LEU A 252 3.47 15.97 1.76
N LEU A 253 4.32 16.97 1.49
CA LEU A 253 5.19 16.98 0.30
C LEU A 253 6.15 15.79 0.29
N ARG A 254 6.72 15.43 1.44
CA ARG A 254 7.53 14.22 1.58
C ARG A 254 6.73 12.95 1.27
N ARG A 255 5.50 12.84 1.79
CA ARG A 255 4.62 11.69 1.53
C ARG A 255 4.20 11.62 0.06
N ILE A 256 3.87 12.74 -0.59
CA ILE A 256 3.58 12.78 -2.02
C ILE A 256 4.80 12.28 -2.81
N GLY A 257 5.99 12.82 -2.54
CA GLY A 257 7.22 12.39 -3.21
C GLY A 257 7.49 10.89 -3.05
N ALA A 258 7.14 10.29 -1.90
CA ALA A 258 7.26 8.84 -1.68
C ALA A 258 6.32 8.00 -2.56
N ASN A 259 5.18 8.56 -2.99
CA ASN A 259 4.12 7.81 -3.68
C ASN A 259 4.16 7.87 -5.20
N ILE A 260 5.00 8.74 -5.77
CA ILE A 260 5.13 8.84 -7.22
C ILE A 260 5.90 7.60 -7.72
N PRO A 261 5.25 6.74 -8.52
CA PRO A 261 5.75 5.43 -8.88
C PRO A 261 6.69 5.50 -10.08
N THR A 262 7.79 6.25 -9.94
CA THR A 262 8.78 6.46 -11.01
C THR A 262 10.18 6.29 -10.47
N ARG A 263 11.00 5.48 -11.15
CA ARG A 263 12.46 5.50 -10.96
C ARG A 263 13.11 6.69 -11.66
N GLU A 264 12.51 7.10 -12.78
CA GLU A 264 12.90 8.23 -13.63
C GLU A 264 11.62 8.91 -14.12
N PRO A 265 11.42 10.22 -13.92
CA PRO A 265 10.24 10.93 -14.40
C PRO A 265 10.02 10.73 -15.91
N ALA A 266 11.07 10.71 -16.73
CA ALA A 266 10.99 10.47 -18.17
C ALA A 266 10.40 9.10 -18.57
N ALA A 267 10.36 8.12 -17.65
CA ALA A 267 9.70 6.82 -17.88
C ALA A 267 8.16 6.89 -17.68
N LEU A 268 7.65 8.02 -17.21
CA LEU A 268 6.24 8.33 -17.30
C LEU A 268 5.92 8.60 -18.76
N HIS A 269 5.02 7.81 -19.34
CA HIS A 269 4.40 8.14 -20.62
C HIS A 269 3.41 9.32 -20.50
N PHE A 270 3.72 10.30 -19.63
CA PHE A 270 2.94 11.48 -19.25
C PHE A 270 3.90 12.68 -19.12
N PRO A 271 4.31 13.31 -20.24
CA PRO A 271 5.32 14.37 -20.24
C PRO A 271 5.03 15.52 -19.27
N GLU A 272 3.77 15.92 -19.13
CA GLU A 272 3.33 17.00 -18.24
C GLU A 272 3.52 16.62 -16.77
N LEU A 273 3.35 15.33 -16.43
CA LEU A 273 3.62 14.84 -15.09
C LEU A 273 5.13 14.78 -14.82
N CYS A 274 5.95 14.44 -15.84
CA CYS A 274 7.41 14.50 -15.71
C CYS A 274 7.87 15.91 -15.33
N GLU A 275 7.42 16.90 -16.10
CA GLU A 275 7.75 18.31 -15.88
C GLU A 275 7.29 18.78 -14.49
N ALA A 276 6.06 18.42 -14.09
CA ALA A 276 5.56 18.73 -12.76
C ALA A 276 6.42 18.11 -11.66
N VAL A 277 6.81 16.83 -11.78
CA VAL A 277 7.65 16.15 -10.78
C VAL A 277 9.02 16.81 -10.65
N GLU A 278 9.66 17.14 -11.78
CA GLU A 278 10.96 17.81 -11.80
C GLU A 278 10.89 19.20 -11.17
N LEU A 279 9.86 19.98 -11.51
CA LEU A 279 9.61 21.29 -10.93
C LEU A 279 9.41 21.21 -9.41
N LEU A 280 8.59 20.26 -8.95
CA LEU A 280 8.33 20.03 -7.53
C LEU A 280 9.61 19.62 -6.78
N ALA A 281 10.42 18.73 -7.36
CA ALA A 281 11.69 18.29 -6.78
C ALA A 281 12.74 19.40 -6.72
N ALA A 282 12.76 20.31 -7.71
CA ALA A 282 13.62 21.48 -7.70
C ALA A 282 13.23 22.48 -6.59
N ARG A 283 11.94 22.63 -6.29
CA ARG A 283 11.40 23.66 -5.38
C ARG A 283 11.15 23.19 -3.94
N SER A 284 11.17 21.89 -3.64
CA SER A 284 10.98 21.36 -2.28
C SER A 284 11.99 20.25 -1.94
N ALA A 285 12.77 20.48 -0.88
CA ALA A 285 13.70 19.49 -0.35
C ALA A 285 12.96 18.28 0.24
N GLU A 286 11.79 18.49 0.83
CA GLU A 286 10.94 17.47 1.42
C GLU A 286 10.38 16.52 0.36
N PHE A 287 9.85 17.07 -0.74
CA PHE A 287 9.39 16.28 -1.88
C PHE A 287 10.53 15.44 -2.46
N ARG A 288 11.71 16.05 -2.64
CA ARG A 288 12.93 15.35 -3.09
C ARG A 288 13.38 14.25 -2.14
N ALA A 289 13.30 14.49 -0.83
CA ALA A 289 13.57 13.48 0.19
C ALA A 289 12.57 12.31 0.07
N GLY A 290 11.30 12.61 -0.19
CA GLY A 290 10.27 11.61 -0.50
C GLY A 290 10.62 10.77 -1.73
N LEU A 291 11.03 11.40 -2.83
CA LEU A 291 11.48 10.70 -4.05
C LEU A 291 12.68 9.77 -3.82
N SER A 292 13.45 10.00 -2.76
CA SER A 292 14.69 9.27 -2.47
C SER A 292 14.50 8.05 -1.54
N LEU A 293 13.30 7.85 -0.98
CA LEU A 293 13.01 6.70 -0.10
C LEU A 293 13.12 5.36 -0.85
N ARG A 294 13.73 4.35 -0.17
CA ARG A 294 14.00 2.98 -0.64
C ARG A 294 13.77 1.94 0.45
#